data_AF-A0A6M1NND1-F1
#
_entry.id   AF-A0A6M1NND1-F1
#
_cell.length_a   1.000
_cell.length_b   1.000
_cell.length_c   1.000
_cell.angle_alpha   90.00
_cell.angle_beta   90.00
_cell.angle_gamma   90.00
#
_symmetry.space_group_name_H-M   'P 1'
#
loop_
_entity.id
_entity.type
_entity.pdbx_description
1 polymer ?
#
loop_
_entity_poly.entity_id
_entity_poly.type
_entity_poly.pdbx_seq_one_letter_code
_entity_poly.pdbx_strand_id
1 'polypeptide(L)'
;MESGSTYQLISATNGSSAQRWKITSVGNGFYKLQPLVAPTKCLDVSNAGTANGTQVQIYSDNGTNAQKWKITNVGNGYYTLSPAHKLTSNLDVNQGAFTDGTKIQIYNANTGNAQKWRLVKL
;
A
#
# COMPACT_ATOMS: atom_id res chain seq x y z
N MET A 1 -9.24 -12.39 -0.32
CA MET A 1 -9.44 -10.99 -0.78
C MET A 1 -10.29 -11.07 -2.03
N GLU A 2 -11.48 -10.49 -2.02
CA GLU A 2 -12.36 -10.49 -3.19
C GLU A 2 -11.97 -9.33 -4.11
N SER A 3 -11.88 -9.60 -5.42
CA SER A 3 -11.61 -8.58 -6.44
C SER A 3 -12.75 -7.55 -6.45
N GLY A 4 -12.42 -6.26 -6.49
CA GLY A 4 -13.40 -5.17 -6.60
C GLY A 4 -14.01 -4.70 -5.28
N SER A 5 -13.58 -5.22 -4.13
CA SER A 5 -14.00 -4.73 -2.81
C SER A 5 -13.27 -3.44 -2.39
N THR A 6 -13.96 -2.61 -1.62
CA THR A 6 -13.39 -1.42 -0.98
C THR A 6 -12.78 -1.79 0.36
N TYR A 7 -11.56 -1.31 0.63
CA TYR A 7 -10.85 -1.54 1.88
C TYR A 7 -10.23 -0.22 2.38
N GLN A 8 -10.05 -0.11 3.69
CA GLN A 8 -9.29 0.97 4.30
C GLN A 8 -7.85 0.56 4.55
N LEU A 9 -6.94 1.52 4.43
CA LEU A 9 -5.56 1.44 4.90
C LEU A 9 -5.38 2.57 5.95
N ILE A 10 -4.94 2.24 7.17
CA ILE A 10 -4.43 3.12 8.27
C ILE A 10 -5.37 3.31 9.50
N SER A 11 -4.72 3.54 10.66
CA SER A 11 -5.08 3.38 12.08
C SER A 11 -5.91 4.48 12.76
N ALA A 12 -6.30 5.56 12.08
CA ALA A 12 -7.16 6.60 12.64
C ALA A 12 -7.99 7.26 11.53
N THR A 13 -9.32 7.15 11.64
CA THR A 13 -10.25 7.65 10.64
C THR A 13 -10.67 9.08 10.97
N ASN A 14 -10.60 10.00 10.00
CA ASN A 14 -11.38 11.24 10.05
C ASN A 14 -12.77 11.09 9.40
N GLY A 15 -13.16 9.85 9.06
CA GLY A 15 -14.44 9.51 8.43
C GLY A 15 -14.52 9.80 6.92
N SER A 16 -13.54 10.51 6.36
CA SER A 16 -13.56 10.94 4.95
C SER A 16 -13.29 9.79 3.97
N SER A 17 -13.69 9.98 2.71
CA SER A 17 -13.36 9.07 1.62
C SER A 17 -11.87 9.12 1.22
N ALA A 18 -11.11 10.13 1.67
CA ALA A 18 -9.70 10.29 1.35
C ALA A 18 -8.81 9.18 1.94
N GLN A 19 -9.30 8.44 2.94
CA GLN A 19 -8.62 7.31 3.57
C GLN A 19 -9.18 5.95 3.09
N ARG A 20 -10.09 5.96 2.11
CA ARG A 20 -10.73 4.75 1.56
C ARG A 20 -10.15 4.41 0.21
N TRP A 21 -9.95 3.13 -0.03
CA TRP A 21 -9.28 2.63 -1.22
C TRP A 21 -10.10 1.53 -1.90
N LYS A 22 -10.16 1.58 -3.22
CA LYS A 22 -10.60 0.45 -4.04
C LYS A 22 -9.39 -0.45 -4.29
N ILE A 23 -9.50 -1.74 -3.93
CA ILE A 23 -8.46 -2.73 -4.22
C ILE A 23 -8.92 -3.60 -5.38
N THR A 24 -8.25 -3.47 -6.52
CA THR A 24 -8.61 -4.15 -7.76
C THR A 24 -7.54 -5.19 -8.10
N SER A 25 -7.91 -6.46 -8.32
CA SER A 25 -6.96 -7.46 -8.80
C SER A 25 -6.50 -7.12 -10.22
N VAL A 26 -5.21 -7.28 -10.49
CA VAL A 26 -4.61 -7.11 -11.83
C VAL A 26 -4.02 -8.42 -12.36
N GLY A 27 -4.43 -9.55 -11.79
CA GLY A 27 -3.93 -10.88 -12.14
C GLY A 27 -2.66 -11.27 -11.38
N ASN A 28 -2.30 -12.55 -11.45
CA ASN A 28 -1.07 -13.13 -10.87
C ASN A 28 -0.83 -12.82 -9.38
N GLY A 29 -1.91 -12.64 -8.60
CA GLY A 29 -1.82 -12.32 -7.17
C GLY A 29 -1.45 -10.86 -6.85
N PHE A 30 -1.44 -9.98 -7.85
CA PHE A 30 -1.18 -8.55 -7.68
C PHE A 30 -2.47 -7.74 -7.68
N TYR A 31 -2.40 -6.58 -7.01
CA TYR A 31 -3.51 -5.65 -6.87
C TYR A 31 -3.05 -4.22 -7.14
N LYS A 32 -3.96 -3.40 -7.64
CA LYS A 32 -3.85 -1.94 -7.61
C LYS A 32 -4.68 -1.42 -6.44
N LEU A 33 -4.16 -0.40 -5.75
CA LEU A 33 -4.88 0.33 -4.70
C LEU A 33 -5.15 1.73 -5.22
N GLN A 34 -6.43 2.07 -5.41
CA GLN A 34 -6.87 3.36 -5.96
C GLN A 34 -7.60 4.15 -4.86
N PRO A 35 -7.23 5.41 -4.56
CA PRO A 35 -8.00 6.22 -3.64
C PRO A 35 -9.42 6.42 -4.18
N LEU A 36 -10.45 6.28 -3.34
CA LEU A 36 -11.83 6.50 -3.78
C LEU A 36 -12.05 7.94 -4.30
N VAL A 37 -11.31 8.91 -3.76
CA VAL A 37 -11.35 10.32 -4.16
C VAL A 37 -10.59 10.62 -5.46
N ALA A 38 -9.80 9.68 -5.97
CA ALA A 38 -8.98 9.85 -7.17
C ALA A 38 -8.86 8.53 -7.95
N PRO A 39 -9.95 8.02 -8.55
CA PRO A 39 -9.99 6.69 -9.14
C PRO A 39 -9.06 6.50 -10.34
N THR A 40 -8.55 7.59 -10.94
CA THR A 40 -7.56 7.55 -12.04
C THR A 40 -6.10 7.51 -11.53
N LYS A 41 -5.89 7.44 -10.22
CA LYS A 41 -4.58 7.36 -9.56
C LYS A 41 -4.45 6.10 -8.71
N CYS A 42 -3.21 5.69 -8.46
CA CYS A 42 -2.85 4.50 -7.70
C CYS A 42 -1.78 4.79 -6.65
N LEU A 43 -1.71 3.93 -5.63
CA LEU A 43 -0.55 3.83 -4.73
C LEU A 43 0.68 3.41 -5.55
N ASP A 44 1.72 4.23 -5.53
CA ASP A 44 2.85 4.19 -6.45
C ASP A 44 4.17 4.35 -5.70
N VAL A 45 5.18 3.57 -6.06
CA VAL A 45 6.56 3.79 -5.60
C VAL A 45 7.24 4.80 -6.53
N SER A 46 7.66 5.93 -5.97
CA SER A 46 8.17 7.06 -6.75
C SER A 46 9.33 6.65 -7.65
N ASN A 47 9.20 6.98 -8.94
CA ASN A 47 10.16 6.67 -10.01
C ASN A 47 10.53 5.18 -10.12
N ALA A 48 9.68 4.26 -9.63
CA ALA A 48 10.02 2.84 -9.49
C ALA A 48 11.34 2.60 -8.73
N GLY A 49 11.69 3.51 -7.80
CA GLY A 49 12.91 3.39 -7.00
C GLY A 49 12.93 2.08 -6.20
N THR A 50 14.14 1.57 -5.96
CA THR A 50 14.36 0.27 -5.31
C THR A 50 15.19 0.37 -4.03
N ALA A 51 15.65 1.58 -3.69
CA ALA A 51 16.38 1.85 -2.48
C ALA A 51 15.44 1.92 -1.27
N ASN A 52 15.94 1.53 -0.10
CA ASN A 52 15.23 1.75 1.15
C ASN A 52 14.98 3.25 1.34
N GLY A 53 13.77 3.59 1.77
CA GLY A 53 13.35 4.98 1.92
C GLY A 53 12.82 5.63 0.65
N THR A 54 12.71 4.89 -0.45
CA THR A 54 12.00 5.41 -1.64
C THR A 54 10.56 5.71 -1.26
N GLN A 55 10.13 6.96 -1.48
CA GLN A 55 8.81 7.44 -1.09
C GLN A 55 7.69 6.73 -1.88
N VAL A 56 6.59 6.46 -1.18
CA VAL A 56 5.33 6.04 -1.78
C VAL A 56 4.41 7.25 -1.95
N GLN A 57 3.72 7.31 -3.09
CA GLN A 57 2.94 8.46 -3.52
C GLN A 57 1.62 8.02 -4.16
N ILE A 58 0.76 9.01 -4.44
CA ILE A 58 -0.45 8.85 -5.26
C ILE A 58 -0.13 9.37 -6.66
N TYR A 59 0.00 8.49 -7.63
CA TYR A 59 0.39 8.87 -8.98
C TYR A 59 -0.65 8.43 -10.02
N SER A 60 -0.66 9.08 -11.18
CA SER A 60 -1.55 8.69 -12.28
C SER A 60 -1.33 7.22 -12.64
N ASP A 61 -2.42 6.46 -12.77
CA ASP A 61 -2.35 5.05 -13.13
C ASP A 61 -1.70 4.90 -14.51
N ASN A 62 -0.51 4.31 -14.54
CA ASN A 62 0.30 4.13 -15.73
C ASN A 62 0.62 2.64 -15.98
N GLY A 63 0.02 1.73 -15.20
CA GLY A 63 0.14 0.29 -15.38
C GLY A 63 1.50 -0.33 -15.04
N THR A 64 2.47 0.46 -14.55
CA THR A 64 3.81 -0.01 -14.23
C THR A 64 3.82 -0.94 -13.01
N ASN A 65 4.91 -1.69 -12.84
CA ASN A 65 5.09 -2.58 -11.68
C ASN A 65 5.25 -1.82 -10.35
N ALA A 66 5.58 -0.52 -10.39
CA ALA A 66 5.62 0.35 -9.22
C ALA A 66 4.22 0.63 -8.60
N GLN A 67 3.15 0.32 -9.33
CA GLN A 67 1.76 0.53 -8.92
C GLN A 67 1.02 -0.76 -8.59
N LYS A 68 1.69 -1.90 -8.73
CA LYS A 68 1.13 -3.23 -8.50
C LYS A 68 1.71 -3.77 -7.20
N TRP A 69 0.85 -4.25 -6.32
CA TRP A 69 1.21 -4.68 -4.98
C TRP A 69 0.80 -6.12 -4.73
N LYS A 70 1.75 -6.94 -4.28
CA LYS A 70 1.47 -8.27 -3.75
C LYS A 70 1.03 -8.09 -2.30
N ILE A 71 -0.20 -8.50 -2.00
CA ILE A 71 -0.78 -8.40 -0.67
C ILE A 71 -0.71 -9.79 -0.02
N THR A 72 0.07 -9.91 1.05
CA THR A 72 0.31 -11.21 1.71
C THR A 72 -0.23 -11.15 3.14
N ASN A 73 -1.10 -12.10 3.50
CA ASN A 73 -1.56 -12.25 4.89
C ASN A 73 -0.41 -12.79 5.74
N VAL A 74 -0.14 -12.13 6.86
CA VAL A 74 0.93 -12.50 7.81
C VAL A 74 0.39 -12.90 9.19
N GLY A 75 -0.89 -13.29 9.25
CA GLY A 75 -1.59 -13.71 10.46
C GLY A 75 -2.29 -12.58 11.21
N ASN A 76 -3.22 -12.95 12.10
CA ASN A 76 -3.90 -12.04 13.03
C ASN A 76 -4.57 -10.80 12.37
N GLY A 77 -5.02 -10.94 11.12
CA GLY A 77 -5.64 -9.83 10.36
C GLY A 77 -4.67 -8.79 9.81
N TYR A 78 -3.36 -9.06 9.85
CA TYR A 78 -2.32 -8.19 9.29
C TYR A 78 -1.83 -8.69 7.93
N TYR A 79 -1.41 -7.73 7.11
CA TYR A 79 -0.94 -7.93 5.75
C TYR A 79 0.35 -7.15 5.51
N THR A 80 1.21 -7.66 4.64
CA THR A 80 2.29 -6.90 4.01
C THR A 80 1.89 -6.57 2.57
N LEU A 81 2.43 -5.46 2.05
CA LEU A 81 2.24 -5.02 0.67
C LEU A 81 3.61 -4.85 0.02
N SER A 82 3.98 -5.74 -0.88
CA SER A 82 5.27 -5.67 -1.60
C SER A 82 5.05 -5.18 -3.03
N PRO A 83 5.78 -4.15 -3.51
CA PRO A 83 5.60 -3.67 -4.88
C PRO A 83 6.15 -4.69 -5.88
N ALA A 84 5.50 -4.83 -7.03
CA ALA A 84 5.82 -5.87 -8.01
C ALA A 84 7.22 -5.73 -8.61
N HIS A 85 7.78 -4.51 -8.64
CA HIS A 85 9.16 -4.29 -9.11
C HIS A 85 10.22 -4.52 -8.03
N LYS A 86 9.83 -4.73 -6.76
CA LYS A 86 10.77 -4.97 -5.65
C LYS A 86 10.12 -5.83 -4.55
N LEU A 87 9.89 -7.10 -4.84
CA LEU A 87 9.22 -8.05 -3.93
C LEU A 87 9.95 -8.34 -2.60
N THR A 88 11.21 -7.93 -2.48
CA THR A 88 12.00 -8.04 -1.24
C THR A 88 11.79 -6.85 -0.29
N SER A 89 10.94 -5.89 -0.66
CA SER A 89 10.61 -4.70 0.13
C SER A 89 9.10 -4.64 0.37
N ASN A 90 8.69 -3.96 1.43
CA ASN A 90 7.29 -3.75 1.80
C ASN A 90 6.97 -2.26 1.96
N LEU A 91 5.69 -1.93 1.82
CA LEU A 91 5.11 -0.67 2.28
C LEU A 91 5.39 -0.48 3.78
N ASP A 92 5.98 0.64 4.14
CA ASP A 92 6.63 0.87 5.43
C ASP A 92 6.32 2.28 5.95
N VAL A 93 5.99 2.39 7.24
CA VAL A 93 5.93 3.66 7.95
C VAL A 93 7.36 4.09 8.29
N ASN A 94 7.79 5.27 7.81
CA ASN A 94 9.18 5.69 7.97
C ASN A 94 9.61 5.68 9.45
N GLN A 95 10.75 5.03 9.73
CA GLN A 95 11.32 4.80 11.06
C GLN A 95 10.37 4.09 12.05
N GLY A 96 9.25 3.52 11.59
CA GLY A 96 8.19 3.01 12.45
C GLY A 96 7.60 4.07 13.38
N ALA A 97 7.67 5.35 12.99
CA ALA A 97 7.18 6.45 13.82
C ALA A 97 5.65 6.48 13.92
N PHE A 98 5.15 7.06 15.02
CA PHE A 98 3.71 7.17 15.32
C PHE A 98 3.20 8.61 15.26
N THR A 99 3.99 9.55 14.73
CA THR A 99 3.61 10.96 14.61
C THR A 99 2.86 11.23 13.32
N ASP A 100 1.82 12.04 13.38
CA ASP A 100 1.06 12.45 12.21
C ASP A 100 1.96 13.11 11.15
N GLY A 101 1.67 12.84 9.87
CA GLY A 101 2.48 13.31 8.75
C GLY A 101 3.74 12.48 8.49
N THR A 102 4.00 11.43 9.27
CA THR A 102 5.08 10.47 8.96
C THR A 102 4.88 9.91 7.56
N LYS A 103 5.93 10.01 6.73
CA LYS A 103 5.89 9.57 5.35
C LYS A 103 5.82 8.05 5.25
N ILE A 104 5.13 7.59 4.22
CA ILE A 104 5.14 6.19 3.80
C ILE A 104 6.21 5.98 2.74
N GLN A 105 6.95 4.88 2.87
CA GLN A 105 8.07 4.51 2.01
C GLN A 105 8.01 3.02 1.66
N ILE A 106 8.95 2.57 0.83
CA ILE A 106 9.31 1.17 0.79
C ILE A 106 10.61 0.93 1.56
N TYR A 107 10.67 -0.21 2.24
CA TYR A 107 11.86 -0.65 2.94
C TYR A 107 12.00 -2.17 2.82
N ASN A 108 13.23 -2.69 2.86
CA ASN A 108 13.48 -4.14 2.87
C ASN A 108 12.58 -4.85 3.89
N ALA A 109 12.05 -6.00 3.47
CA ALA A 109 11.14 -6.78 4.29
C ALA A 109 11.80 -7.16 5.62
N ASN A 110 11.12 -6.86 6.72
CA ASN A 110 11.56 -7.21 8.07
C ASN A 110 10.36 -7.64 8.92
N THR A 111 10.62 -8.06 10.17
CA THR A 111 9.60 -8.58 11.09
C THR A 111 8.90 -7.48 11.92
N GLY A 112 9.34 -6.23 11.77
CA GLY A 112 8.84 -5.06 12.49
C GLY A 112 7.40 -4.73 12.14
N ASN A 113 6.74 -3.99 13.04
CA ASN A 113 5.33 -3.65 12.88
C ASN A 113 5.08 -2.52 11.87
N ALA A 114 6.11 -1.74 11.52
CA ALA A 114 6.03 -0.66 10.54
C ALA A 114 5.59 -1.12 9.14
N GLN A 115 5.66 -2.42 8.85
CA GLN A 115 5.31 -3.03 7.56
C GLN A 115 4.01 -3.85 7.60
N LYS A 116 3.31 -3.86 8.74
CA LYS A 116 2.11 -4.66 8.94
C LYS A 116 0.88 -3.76 8.91
N TRP A 117 0.00 -4.03 7.96
CA TRP A 117 -1.17 -3.23 7.68
C TRP A 117 -2.45 -4.03 7.95
N ARG A 118 -3.44 -3.41 8.57
CA ARG A 118 -4.80 -3.95 8.62
C ARG A 118 -5.58 -3.42 7.43
N LEU A 119 -6.23 -4.33 6.70
CA LEU A 119 -7.19 -3.99 5.65
C LEU A 119 -8.59 -4.13 6.23
N VAL A 120 -9.28 -3.02 6.44
CA VAL A 120 -10.64 -3.03 7.00
C VAL A 120 -11.63 -2.87 5.85
N LYS A 121 -12.39 -3.94 5.56
CA LYS A 121 -13.51 -3.87 4.59
C LYS A 121 -14.60 -2.97 5.15
N LEU A 122 -15.16 -2.12 4.30
CA LEU A 122 -16.31 -1.27 4.61
C LEU A 122 -17.60 -1.87 4.04
#